data_AF-A0A7V1MX18-F1
#
_entry.id   AF-A0A7V1MX18-F1
#
_cell.length_a   1.000
_cell.length_b   1.000
_cell.length_c   1.000
_cell.angle_alpha   90.00
_cell.angle_beta   90.00
_cell.angle_gamma   90.00
#
_symmetry.space_group_name_H-M   'P 1'
#
loop_
_entity.id
_entity.type
_entity.pdbx_description
1 polymer ?
#
loop_
_entity_poly.entity_id
_entity_poly.type
_entity_poly.pdbx_seq_one_letter_code
_entity_poly.pdbx_strand_id
1 'polypeptide(L)'
;MRYRYVMADKEKSKSGARHPHHSSRKKASARNSAESADQPAEVTDWRRLHLWQIQPLRDIAVIAAVILFVMLGYWLSAITVPLLIALTLAYLTEPVIEKCEERFRWNRRKSVLILLVLSVTVALVFVLTALPIVVGQTLRLIQMIPSYIDKTLVYVSEHKNAESLQEFLETARQWVQGNAASKAGPAVATVGEAVRMIAGFAGSLFYFLFMVFLIPFYYYFIALSYPRIIHYAASLIRKDKQPRVFELVGKMDRAVSGFVRGRLVI
;
A
#
# COMPACT_ATOMS: atom_id res chain seq x y z
N MET A 1 -25.09 -23.04 -50.99
CA MET A 1 -26.25 -22.57 -51.80
C MET A 1 -26.58 -21.15 -51.33
N ARG A 2 -26.37 -20.07 -52.12
CA ARG A 2 -27.25 -19.53 -53.20
C ARG A 2 -28.58 -18.99 -52.61
N TYR A 3 -29.13 -17.79 -52.83
CA TYR A 3 -29.01 -16.60 -53.71
C TYR A 3 -29.67 -15.41 -52.94
N ARG A 4 -29.33 -14.12 -53.03
CA ARG A 4 -29.38 -13.09 -54.12
C ARG A 4 -30.79 -12.60 -54.54
N TYR A 5 -30.99 -11.28 -54.37
CA TYR A 5 -32.02 -10.34 -54.92
C TYR A 5 -33.49 -10.54 -54.47
N VAL A 6 -34.34 -9.51 -54.29
CA VAL A 6 -34.76 -8.49 -55.27
C VAL A 6 -35.38 -7.26 -54.56
N MET A 7 -35.14 -6.07 -55.12
CA MET A 7 -35.75 -4.77 -54.85
C MET A 7 -37.18 -4.66 -55.44
N ALA A 8 -38.07 -3.90 -54.79
CA ALA A 8 -39.21 -3.15 -55.38
C ALA A 8 -40.09 -2.64 -54.21
N ASP A 9 -40.77 -1.50 -54.21
CA ASP A 9 -40.89 -0.31 -55.05
C ASP A 9 -41.82 0.64 -54.24
N LYS A 10 -41.72 1.95 -54.49
CA LYS A 10 -42.74 3.01 -54.31
C LYS A 10 -43.40 3.27 -52.94
N GLU A 11 -43.18 4.44 -52.35
CA GLU A 11 -43.78 5.77 -52.63
C GLU A 11 -45.00 6.08 -51.76
N LYS A 12 -44.88 7.22 -51.05
CA LYS A 12 -45.89 8.25 -50.79
C LYS A 12 -47.25 7.84 -50.22
N SER A 13 -47.62 8.49 -49.10
CA SER A 13 -48.57 9.62 -49.12
C SER A 13 -49.24 9.85 -47.75
N LYS A 14 -49.07 11.08 -47.22
CA LYS A 14 -50.03 11.96 -46.51
C LYS A 14 -50.82 11.40 -45.30
N SER A 15 -50.65 11.93 -44.09
CA SER A 15 -51.10 13.24 -43.56
C SER A 15 -52.59 13.33 -43.17
N GLY A 16 -52.82 13.63 -41.88
CA GLY A 16 -54.02 14.25 -41.30
C GLY A 16 -55.18 13.31 -40.94
N ALA A 17 -56.02 13.52 -39.93
CA ALA A 17 -56.10 14.44 -38.79
C ALA A 17 -57.38 14.07 -37.97
N ARG A 18 -57.32 14.20 -36.64
CA ARG A 18 -58.40 14.56 -35.66
C ARG A 18 -59.67 13.68 -35.47
N HIS A 19 -59.74 13.05 -34.27
CA HIS A 19 -60.71 13.17 -33.13
C HIS A 19 -62.22 13.42 -33.35
N PRO A 20 -63.14 13.20 -32.35
CA PRO A 20 -62.99 12.69 -30.96
C PRO A 20 -64.10 11.67 -30.52
N HIS A 21 -64.01 11.08 -29.32
CA HIS A 21 -65.18 10.83 -28.44
C HIS A 21 -64.74 10.56 -27.00
N HIS A 22 -65.27 11.34 -26.05
CA HIS A 22 -64.87 11.43 -24.64
C HIS A 22 -66.12 11.23 -23.77
N SER A 23 -66.38 10.04 -23.24
CA SER A 23 -67.41 9.85 -22.19
C SER A 23 -67.28 8.59 -21.31
N SER A 24 -66.46 7.60 -21.66
CA SER A 24 -66.41 6.32 -20.91
C SER A 24 -65.47 6.28 -19.70
N ARG A 25 -64.68 7.34 -19.42
CA ARG A 25 -63.58 7.27 -18.44
C ARG A 25 -63.99 7.45 -16.97
N LYS A 26 -65.16 8.03 -16.68
CA LYS A 26 -65.57 8.31 -15.28
C LYS A 26 -66.12 7.09 -14.53
N LYS A 27 -66.71 6.10 -15.21
CA LYS A 27 -67.23 4.89 -14.53
C LYS A 27 -66.14 3.84 -14.23
N ALA A 28 -65.06 3.79 -15.01
CA ALA A 28 -63.96 2.86 -14.78
C ALA A 28 -63.09 3.25 -13.56
N SER A 29 -62.93 4.56 -13.30
CA SER A 29 -62.09 5.04 -12.20
C SER A 29 -62.67 4.72 -10.82
N ALA A 30 -64.00 4.70 -10.67
CA ALA A 30 -64.63 4.41 -9.38
C ALA A 30 -64.59 2.92 -9.02
N ARG A 31 -64.54 2.04 -10.02
CA ARG A 31 -64.49 0.58 -9.82
C ARG A 31 -63.08 0.11 -9.41
N ASN A 32 -62.03 0.69 -10.01
CA ASN A 32 -60.65 0.36 -9.68
C ASN A 32 -60.22 0.82 -8.29
N SER A 33 -60.82 1.89 -7.75
CA SER A 33 -60.50 2.36 -6.39
C SER A 33 -61.10 1.50 -5.27
N ALA A 34 -62.18 0.75 -5.55
CA ALA A 34 -62.78 -0.18 -4.59
C ALA A 34 -62.04 -1.54 -4.57
N GLU A 35 -61.41 -1.93 -5.67
CA GLU A 35 -60.74 -3.23 -5.83
C GLU A 35 -59.28 -3.22 -5.32
N SER A 36 -58.68 -2.04 -5.14
CA SER A 36 -57.34 -1.88 -4.56
C SER A 36 -57.29 -1.95 -3.03
N ALA A 37 -58.44 -2.05 -2.35
CA ALA A 37 -58.51 -2.00 -0.88
C ALA A 37 -58.46 -3.37 -0.18
N ASP A 38 -58.51 -4.49 -0.94
CA ASP A 38 -58.66 -5.84 -0.38
C ASP A 38 -57.59 -6.84 -0.87
N GLN A 39 -56.42 -6.36 -1.30
CA GLN A 39 -55.27 -7.24 -1.56
C GLN A 39 -54.52 -7.46 -0.24
N PRO A 40 -54.51 -8.67 0.35
CA PRO A 40 -53.68 -8.95 1.51
C PRO A 40 -52.21 -8.75 1.12
N ALA A 41 -51.47 -7.96 1.90
CA ALA A 41 -50.06 -7.66 1.67
C ALA A 41 -49.29 -8.98 1.45
N GLU A 42 -48.61 -9.12 0.31
CA GLU A 42 -47.74 -10.27 0.02
C GLU A 42 -46.76 -10.46 1.19
N VAL A 43 -47.04 -11.45 2.03
CA VAL A 43 -46.16 -11.83 3.13
C VAL A 43 -44.96 -12.51 2.47
N THR A 44 -43.84 -11.80 2.39
CA THR A 44 -42.58 -12.33 1.84
C THR A 44 -42.19 -13.61 2.58
N ASP A 45 -42.31 -14.74 1.89
CA ASP A 45 -42.02 -16.09 2.41
C ASP A 45 -40.50 -16.26 2.60
N TRP A 46 -40.04 -15.93 3.80
CA TRP A 46 -38.64 -15.95 4.25
C TRP A 46 -37.99 -17.34 4.20
N ARG A 47 -38.77 -18.42 4.07
CA ARG A 47 -38.27 -19.81 4.03
C ARG A 47 -37.58 -20.18 2.72
N ARG A 48 -37.72 -19.36 1.66
CA ARG A 48 -37.13 -19.63 0.33
C ARG A 48 -35.94 -18.74 -0.05
N LEU A 49 -35.53 -17.83 0.83
CA LEU A 49 -34.38 -16.96 0.57
C LEU A 49 -33.07 -17.75 0.77
N HIS A 50 -32.27 -17.87 -0.29
CA HIS A 50 -30.90 -18.37 -0.18
C HIS A 50 -30.11 -17.42 0.74
N LEU A 51 -29.28 -17.97 1.65
CA LEU A 51 -28.53 -17.20 2.66
C LEU A 51 -27.76 -15.98 2.10
N TRP A 52 -27.44 -16.00 0.80
CA TRP A 52 -26.75 -14.93 0.07
C TRP A 52 -27.63 -13.74 -0.36
N GLN A 53 -28.96 -13.78 -0.21
CA GLN A 53 -29.87 -12.66 -0.52
C GLN A 53 -30.07 -11.69 0.65
N ILE A 54 -29.62 -12.04 1.86
CA ILE A 54 -29.71 -11.18 3.04
C ILE A 54 -28.54 -10.18 2.97
N GLN A 55 -28.83 -8.96 2.49
CA GLN A 55 -27.85 -7.87 2.36
C GLN A 55 -26.93 -7.68 3.59
N PRO A 56 -27.43 -7.68 4.85
CA PRO A 56 -26.55 -7.52 6.01
C PRO A 56 -25.62 -8.72 6.23
N LEU A 57 -26.01 -9.94 5.83
CA LEU A 57 -25.19 -11.14 6.00
C LEU A 57 -24.00 -11.13 5.02
N ARG A 58 -24.25 -10.71 3.77
CA ARG A 58 -23.20 -10.51 2.77
C ARG A 58 -22.22 -9.43 3.21
N ASP A 59 -22.72 -8.30 3.70
CA ASP A 59 -21.87 -7.18 4.08
C ASP A 59 -21.01 -7.53 5.32
N ILE A 60 -21.56 -8.25 6.30
CA ILE A 60 -20.80 -8.81 7.44
C ILE A 60 -19.73 -9.80 6.94
N ALA A 61 -20.05 -10.68 6.00
CA ALA A 61 -19.10 -11.64 5.45
C ALA A 61 -17.94 -10.94 4.70
N VAL A 62 -18.23 -9.88 3.94
CA VAL A 62 -17.20 -9.06 3.27
C VAL A 62 -16.32 -8.35 4.30
N ILE A 63 -16.91 -7.74 5.33
CA ILE A 63 -16.16 -7.09 6.40
C ILE A 63 -15.25 -8.10 7.12
N ALA A 64 -15.78 -9.27 7.47
CA ALA A 64 -15.00 -10.34 8.10
C ALA A 64 -13.85 -10.82 7.20
N ALA A 65 -14.09 -10.97 5.89
CA ALA A 65 -13.06 -11.33 4.92
C ALA A 65 -11.98 -10.26 4.80
N VAL A 66 -12.35 -8.97 4.82
CA VAL A 66 -11.38 -7.86 4.80
C VAL A 66 -10.55 -7.84 6.09
N ILE A 67 -11.17 -7.99 7.26
CA ILE A 67 -10.45 -8.06 8.54
C ILE A 67 -9.48 -9.25 8.54
N LEU A 68 -9.93 -10.43 8.10
CA LEU A 68 -9.09 -11.61 7.98
C LEU A 68 -7.92 -11.37 7.02
N PHE A 69 -8.17 -10.72 5.87
CA PHE A 69 -7.13 -10.40 4.89
C PHE A 69 -6.09 -9.42 5.46
N VAL A 70 -6.53 -8.36 6.14
CA VAL A 70 -5.63 -7.39 6.78
C VAL A 70 -4.82 -8.05 7.89
N MET A 71 -5.46 -8.89 8.72
CA MET A 71 -4.80 -9.60 9.79
C MET A 71 -3.77 -10.59 9.21
N LEU A 72 -4.14 -11.38 8.21
CA LEU A 72 -3.23 -12.27 7.50
C LEU A 72 -2.04 -11.49 6.90
N GLY A 73 -2.30 -10.34 6.29
CA GLY A 73 -1.27 -9.44 5.77
C GLY A 73 -0.31 -8.96 6.86
N TYR A 74 -0.81 -8.65 8.06
CA TYR A 74 0.01 -8.30 9.21
C TYR A 74 0.91 -9.46 9.65
N TRP A 75 0.38 -10.68 9.78
CA TRP A 75 1.17 -11.87 10.12
C TRP A 75 2.22 -12.21 9.06
N LEU A 76 1.88 -12.06 7.78
CA LEU A 76 2.79 -12.32 6.67
C LEU A 76 3.79 -11.18 6.44
N SER A 77 3.58 -10.00 7.02
CA SER A 77 4.44 -8.82 6.80
C SER A 77 5.92 -9.10 7.09
N ALA A 78 6.22 -9.93 8.09
CA ALA A 78 7.57 -10.37 8.43
C ALA A 78 8.31 -11.07 7.25
N ILE A 79 7.58 -11.66 6.32
CA ILE A 79 8.10 -12.32 5.12
C ILE A 79 7.85 -11.46 3.87
N THR A 80 6.69 -10.81 3.79
CA THR A 80 6.29 -9.98 2.65
C THR A 80 7.13 -8.72 2.51
N VAL A 81 7.46 -8.03 3.61
CA VAL A 81 8.29 -6.81 3.59
C VAL A 81 9.67 -7.07 2.94
N PRO A 82 10.48 -8.03 3.40
CA PRO A 82 11.79 -8.28 2.80
C PRO A 82 11.67 -8.80 1.37
N LEU A 83 10.61 -9.56 1.05
CA LEU A 83 10.32 -10.02 -0.30
C LEU A 83 10.05 -8.85 -1.26
N LEU A 84 9.24 -7.87 -0.85
CA LEU A 84 8.91 -6.69 -1.67
C LEU A 84 10.12 -5.77 -1.84
N ILE A 85 10.92 -5.58 -0.80
CA ILE A 85 12.18 -4.85 -0.89
C ILE A 85 13.12 -5.55 -1.88
N ALA A 86 13.30 -6.88 -1.75
CA ALA A 86 14.11 -7.68 -2.65
C ALA A 86 13.63 -7.63 -4.10
N LEU A 87 12.31 -7.69 -4.32
CA LEU A 87 11.69 -7.56 -5.65
C LEU A 87 11.97 -6.19 -6.26
N THR A 88 11.85 -5.13 -5.47
CA THR A 88 12.12 -3.76 -5.89
C THR A 88 13.59 -3.58 -6.26
N LEU A 89 14.50 -4.12 -5.42
CA LEU A 89 15.93 -4.13 -5.75
C LEU A 89 16.20 -4.91 -7.04
N ALA A 90 15.62 -6.10 -7.21
CA ALA A 90 15.82 -6.92 -8.40
C ALA A 90 15.31 -6.20 -9.67
N TYR A 91 14.16 -5.53 -9.59
CA TYR A 91 13.65 -4.70 -10.67
C TYR A 91 14.61 -3.56 -11.02
N LEU A 92 15.14 -2.86 -10.01
CA LEU A 92 16.05 -1.74 -10.19
C LEU A 92 17.41 -2.18 -10.76
N THR A 93 17.90 -3.36 -10.37
CA THR A 93 19.19 -3.88 -10.82
C THR A 93 19.12 -4.65 -12.14
N GLU A 94 17.95 -5.07 -12.61
CA GLU A 94 17.78 -5.78 -13.88
C GLU A 94 18.46 -5.08 -15.07
N PRO A 95 18.27 -3.78 -15.36
CA PRO A 95 18.96 -3.13 -16.48
C PRO A 95 20.49 -3.10 -16.31
N VAL A 96 20.98 -3.17 -15.07
CA VAL A 96 22.43 -3.27 -14.79
C VAL A 96 22.92 -4.69 -15.05
N ILE A 97 22.14 -5.71 -14.67
CA ILE A 97 22.43 -7.13 -14.93
C ILE A 97 22.51 -7.36 -16.44
N GLU A 98 21.50 -6.93 -17.19
CA GLU A 98 21.45 -7.06 -18.67
C GLU A 98 22.66 -6.39 -19.32
N LYS A 99 22.99 -5.16 -18.92
CA LYS A 99 24.20 -4.45 -19.41
C LYS A 99 25.49 -5.19 -19.08
N CYS A 100 25.58 -5.80 -17.90
CA CYS A 100 26.75 -6.59 -17.52
C CYS A 100 26.88 -7.87 -18.36
N GLU A 101 25.77 -8.53 -18.66
CA GLU A 101 25.72 -9.71 -19.54
C GLU A 101 26.13 -9.37 -20.96
N GLU A 102 25.58 -8.30 -21.54
CA GLU A 102 25.89 -7.88 -22.90
C GLU A 102 27.33 -7.36 -23.03
N ARG A 103 27.77 -6.50 -22.10
CA ARG A 103 29.07 -5.83 -22.20
C ARG A 103 30.25 -6.72 -21.82
N PHE A 104 30.10 -7.56 -20.79
CA PHE A 104 31.19 -8.39 -20.26
C PHE A 104 31.03 -9.87 -20.61
N ARG A 105 29.96 -10.27 -21.31
CA ARG A 105 29.64 -11.66 -21.69
C ARG A 105 29.63 -12.61 -20.50
N TRP A 106 29.21 -12.12 -19.33
CA TRP A 106 29.14 -12.90 -18.11
C TRP A 106 27.88 -13.77 -18.07
N ASN A 107 27.97 -14.93 -17.44
CA ASN A 107 26.78 -15.71 -17.09
C ASN A 107 25.96 -14.93 -16.06
N ARG A 108 24.64 -14.89 -16.22
CA ARG A 108 23.68 -14.24 -15.32
C ARG A 108 23.97 -14.42 -13.83
N ARG A 109 24.28 -15.66 -13.42
CA ARG A 109 24.67 -16.00 -12.05
C ARG A 109 25.83 -15.16 -11.52
N LYS A 110 26.86 -14.92 -12.34
CA LYS A 110 28.02 -14.10 -11.98
C LYS A 110 27.63 -12.63 -11.84
N SER A 111 26.88 -12.08 -12.80
CA SER A 111 26.40 -10.70 -12.75
C SER A 111 25.56 -10.44 -11.49
N VAL A 112 24.60 -11.32 -11.20
CA VAL A 112 23.74 -11.25 -10.00
C VAL A 112 24.56 -11.36 -8.73
N LEU A 113 25.52 -12.30 -8.65
CA LEU A 113 26.33 -12.51 -7.44
C LEU A 113 27.27 -11.33 -7.16
N ILE A 114 27.89 -10.76 -8.20
CA ILE A 114 28.74 -9.57 -8.08
C ILE A 114 27.91 -8.36 -7.63
N LEU A 115 26.75 -8.12 -8.24
CA LEU A 115 25.85 -7.04 -7.83
C LEU A 115 25.29 -7.23 -6.42
N LEU A 116 25.00 -8.48 -6.03
CA LEU A 116 24.60 -8.80 -4.66
C LEU A 116 25.69 -8.41 -3.67
N VAL A 117 26.92 -8.88 -3.89
CA VAL A 117 28.06 -8.56 -3.01
C VAL A 117 28.27 -7.05 -2.96
N LEU A 118 28.28 -6.37 -4.12
CA LEU A 118 28.43 -4.92 -4.19
C LEU A 118 27.32 -4.19 -3.40
N SER A 119 26.06 -4.57 -3.60
CA SER A 119 24.92 -3.94 -2.91
C SER A 119 24.97 -4.14 -1.39
N VAL A 120 25.32 -5.35 -0.92
CA VAL A 120 25.48 -5.66 0.51
C VAL A 120 26.65 -4.90 1.09
N THR A 121 27.79 -4.82 0.39
CA THR A 121 28.95 -4.04 0.84
C THR A 121 28.62 -2.55 0.94
N VAL A 122 27.97 -1.96 -0.07
CA VAL A 122 27.55 -0.55 -0.04
C VAL A 122 26.56 -0.30 1.11
N ALA A 123 25.58 -1.16 1.29
CA ALA A 123 24.61 -1.05 2.38
C ALA A 123 25.29 -1.18 3.76
N LEU A 124 26.23 -2.12 3.91
CA LEU A 124 26.98 -2.30 5.15
C LEU A 124 27.84 -1.07 5.48
N VAL A 125 28.58 -0.55 4.51
CA VAL A 125 29.38 0.68 4.67
C VAL A 125 28.48 1.86 5.01
N PHE A 126 27.32 1.99 4.35
CA PHE A 126 26.35 3.04 4.63
C PHE A 126 25.82 2.94 6.07
N VAL A 127 25.42 1.76 6.54
CA VAL A 127 24.95 1.55 7.92
C VAL A 127 26.06 1.84 8.92
N LEU A 128 27.28 1.32 8.72
CA LEU A 128 28.40 1.52 9.64
C LEU A 128 28.84 2.98 9.75
N THR A 129 28.63 3.79 8.70
CA THR A 129 28.96 5.22 8.70
C THR A 129 27.81 6.09 9.17
N ALA A 130 26.58 5.81 8.75
CA ALA A 130 25.40 6.58 9.11
C ALA A 130 25.01 6.38 10.59
N LEU A 131 25.08 5.13 11.09
CA LEU A 131 24.67 4.80 12.45
C LEU A 131 25.41 5.60 13.53
N PRO A 132 26.76 5.69 13.56
CA PRO A 132 27.46 6.49 14.58
C PRO A 132 27.17 7.99 14.44
N ILE A 133 26.93 8.50 13.22
CA ILE A 133 26.56 9.90 13.01
C ILE A 133 25.19 10.17 13.64
N VAL A 134 24.19 9.33 13.34
CA VAL A 134 22.83 9.48 13.88
C VAL A 134 22.81 9.33 15.40
N VAL A 135 23.50 8.31 15.93
CA VAL A 135 23.61 8.09 17.38
C VAL A 135 24.32 9.27 18.04
N GLY A 136 25.47 9.70 17.51
CA GLY A 136 26.24 10.83 18.04
C GLY A 136 25.45 12.13 18.02
N GLN A 137 24.71 12.41 16.93
CA GLN A 137 23.83 13.57 16.82
C GLN A 137 22.67 13.49 17.82
N THR A 138 22.05 12.32 17.97
CA THR A 138 20.95 12.11 18.93
C THR A 138 21.44 12.30 20.36
N LEU A 139 22.60 11.74 20.71
CA LEU A 139 23.20 11.91 22.04
C LEU A 139 23.55 13.39 22.32
N ARG A 140 24.11 14.11 21.35
CA ARG A 140 24.38 15.56 21.48
C ARG A 140 23.08 16.35 21.69
N LEU A 141 22.02 16.01 20.96
CA LEU A 141 20.72 16.65 21.14
C LEU A 141 20.20 16.42 22.56
N ILE A 142 20.23 15.17 23.05
CA ILE A 142 19.82 14.82 24.42
C ILE A 142 20.65 15.60 25.45
N GLN A 143 21.96 15.72 25.24
CA GLN A 143 22.86 16.49 26.13
C GLN A 143 22.61 18.00 26.10
N MET A 144 22.12 18.56 24.99
CA MET A 144 21.85 19.99 24.87
C MET A 144 20.49 20.40 25.45
N ILE A 145 19.50 19.49 25.52
CA ILE A 145 18.16 19.78 26.04
C ILE A 145 18.19 20.45 27.42
N PRO A 146 18.93 19.96 28.43
CA PRO A 146 19.01 20.62 29.74
C PRO A 146 19.45 22.08 29.66
N SER A 147 20.43 22.40 28.80
CA SER A 147 20.91 23.77 28.63
C SER A 147 19.86 24.70 28.00
N TYR A 148 19.02 24.19 27.09
CA TYR A 148 17.91 24.96 26.55
C TYR A 148 16.81 25.19 27.60
N ILE A 149 16.55 24.20 28.46
CA ILE A 149 15.61 24.35 29.58
C ILE A 149 16.14 25.40 30.57
N ASP A 150 17.42 25.33 30.95
CA ASP A 150 18.04 26.28 31.88
C ASP A 150 17.97 27.72 31.36
N LYS A 151 18.27 27.95 30.07
CA LYS A 151 18.15 29.29 29.46
C LYS A 151 16.71 29.77 29.47
N THR A 152 15.75 28.91 29.17
CA THR A 152 14.33 29.27 29.12
C THR A 152 13.80 29.59 30.53
N LEU A 153 14.22 28.84 31.56
CA LEU A 153 13.88 29.11 32.95
C LEU A 153 14.36 30.50 33.40
N VAL A 154 15.55 30.94 32.98
CA VAL A 154 16.06 32.29 33.27
C VAL A 154 15.22 33.38 32.60
N TYR A 155 14.84 33.21 31.32
CA TYR A 155 13.97 34.18 30.62
C TYR A 155 12.56 34.25 31.22
N VAL A 156 12.04 33.10 31.66
CA VAL A 156 10.69 32.97 32.23
C VAL A 156 10.66 33.48 33.68
N SER A 157 11.71 33.29 34.47
CA SER A 157 11.78 33.84 35.84
C SER A 157 11.88 35.37 35.88
N GLU A 158 12.38 35.98 34.81
CA GLU A 158 12.41 37.43 34.64
C GLU A 158 11.01 38.02 34.33
N HIS A 159 10.06 37.19 33.86
CA HIS A 159 8.69 37.58 33.57
C HIS A 159 7.70 37.00 34.59
N LYS A 160 7.19 37.84 35.51
CA LYS A 160 6.35 37.47 36.67
C LYS A 160 5.01 36.75 36.39
N ASN A 161 4.64 36.44 35.15
CA ASN A 161 3.31 35.91 34.79
C ASN A 161 3.33 34.45 34.29
N ALA A 162 4.34 33.65 34.65
CA ALA A 162 4.57 32.35 34.02
C ALA A 162 4.89 31.21 35.02
N GLU A 163 4.27 31.20 36.20
CA GLU A 163 4.44 30.14 37.21
C GLU A 163 4.13 28.73 36.66
N SER A 164 3.06 28.58 35.87
CA SER A 164 2.72 27.29 35.25
C SER A 164 3.78 26.80 34.25
N LEU A 165 4.46 27.73 33.57
CA LEU A 165 5.52 27.41 32.63
C LEU A 165 6.81 27.03 33.36
N GLN A 166 7.10 27.65 34.51
CA GLN A 166 8.24 27.27 35.34
C GLN A 166 8.09 25.85 35.91
N GLU A 167 6.92 25.49 36.47
CA GLU A 167 6.68 24.14 36.98
C GLU A 167 6.81 23.07 35.89
N PHE A 168 6.29 23.35 34.69
CA PHE A 168 6.43 22.47 33.54
C PHE A 168 7.91 22.30 33.13
N LEU A 169 8.68 23.39 33.07
CA LEU A 169 10.08 23.36 32.70
C LEU A 169 10.95 22.62 33.73
N GLU A 170 10.70 22.79 35.03
CA GLU A 170 11.39 22.04 36.08
C GLU A 170 11.03 20.55 36.06
N THR A 171 9.77 20.21 35.80
CA THR A 171 9.35 18.80 35.63
C THR A 171 10.02 18.17 34.41
N ALA A 172 10.09 18.90 33.28
CA ALA A 172 10.79 18.47 32.08
C ALA A 172 12.29 18.29 32.35
N ARG A 173 12.90 19.19 33.11
CA ARG A 173 14.31 19.10 33.54
C ARG A 173 14.58 17.84 34.35
N GLN A 174 13.76 17.57 35.37
CA GLN A 174 13.89 16.37 36.21
C GLN A 174 13.68 15.08 35.40
N TRP A 175 12.70 15.07 34.50
CA TRP A 175 12.47 13.92 33.62
C TRP A 175 13.65 13.67 32.67
N VAL A 176 14.20 14.73 32.05
CA VAL A 176 15.36 14.61 31.16
C VAL A 176 16.59 14.17 31.94
N GLN A 177 16.88 14.74 33.12
CA GLN A 177 18.04 14.34 33.93
C GLN A 177 17.90 12.90 34.46
N GLY A 178 16.71 12.51 34.93
CA GLY A 178 16.43 11.15 35.40
C GLY A 178 16.52 10.10 34.29
N ASN A 179 16.04 10.41 33.08
CA ASN A 179 16.03 9.48 31.95
C ASN A 179 17.32 9.51 31.12
N ALA A 180 18.04 10.63 31.06
CA ALA A 180 19.33 10.72 30.38
C ALA A 180 20.44 10.05 31.21
N ALA A 181 20.44 10.21 32.54
CA ALA A 181 21.39 9.56 33.42
C ALA A 181 21.22 8.03 33.46
N SER A 182 19.98 7.53 33.45
CA SER A 182 19.66 6.09 33.47
C SER A 182 19.85 5.38 32.13
N LYS A 183 19.88 6.11 31.01
CA LYS A 183 20.16 5.54 29.67
C LYS A 183 21.63 5.68 29.24
N ALA A 184 22.44 6.47 29.94
CA ALA A 184 23.86 6.69 29.65
C ALA A 184 24.84 6.13 30.71
N GLY A 185 24.38 5.74 31.90
CA GLY A 185 25.17 5.08 32.96
C GLY A 185 24.47 3.81 33.49
N PRO A 186 25.19 2.89 34.18
CA PRO A 186 24.75 1.52 34.40
C PRO A 186 23.39 1.50 35.10
N ALA A 187 22.39 1.04 34.36
CA ALA A 187 21.02 0.91 34.81
C ALA A 187 20.99 0.15 36.13
N VAL A 188 20.55 0.80 37.21
CA VAL A 188 20.01 0.10 38.38
C VAL A 188 18.61 -0.39 37.98
N ALA A 189 18.58 -1.30 37.01
CA ALA A 189 17.40 -2.03 36.61
C ALA A 189 17.21 -3.16 37.63
N THR A 190 16.01 -3.30 38.16
CA THR A 190 15.66 -4.51 38.90
C THR A 190 15.94 -5.75 38.02
N VAL A 191 16.22 -6.91 38.61
CA VAL A 191 16.57 -8.13 37.84
C VAL A 191 15.53 -8.42 36.74
N GLY A 192 14.25 -8.14 37.00
CA GLY A 192 13.18 -8.29 36.02
C GLY A 192 13.24 -7.30 34.83
N GLU A 193 13.66 -6.06 35.06
CA GLU A 193 13.83 -5.05 34.01
C GLU A 193 15.08 -5.31 33.15
N ALA A 194 16.17 -5.75 33.78
CA ALA A 194 17.38 -6.14 33.06
C ALA A 194 17.10 -7.32 32.12
N VAL A 195 16.35 -8.34 32.56
CA VAL A 195 15.96 -9.49 31.73
C VAL A 195 15.08 -9.05 30.56
N ARG A 196 14.10 -8.15 30.77
CA ARG A 196 13.25 -7.63 29.68
C ARG A 196 14.05 -6.81 28.67
N MET A 197 15.01 -5.99 29.13
CA MET A 197 15.87 -5.20 28.25
C MET A 197 16.76 -6.10 27.39
N ILE A 198 17.38 -7.11 27.99
CA ILE A 198 18.21 -8.09 27.27
C ILE A 198 17.36 -8.89 26.28
N ALA A 199 16.18 -9.36 26.69
CA ALA A 199 15.27 -10.08 25.81
C ALA A 199 14.77 -9.21 24.65
N GLY A 200 14.44 -7.94 24.91
CA GLY A 200 14.04 -6.98 23.89
C GLY A 200 15.18 -6.68 22.91
N PHE A 201 16.40 -6.50 23.40
CA PHE A 201 17.59 -6.30 22.56
C PHE A 201 17.90 -7.55 21.74
N ALA A 202 17.87 -8.75 22.33
CA ALA A 202 18.08 -10.01 21.64
C ALA A 202 17.02 -10.24 20.56
N GLY A 203 15.75 -9.97 20.86
CA GLY A 203 14.65 -10.06 19.91
C GLY A 203 14.80 -9.07 18.75
N SER A 204 15.15 -7.81 19.04
CA SER A 204 15.40 -6.78 18.02
C SER A 204 16.61 -7.12 17.15
N LEU A 205 17.70 -7.62 17.76
CA LEU A 205 18.90 -8.03 17.04
C LEU A 205 18.61 -9.23 16.15
N PHE A 206 17.87 -10.22 16.66
CA PHE A 206 17.43 -11.38 15.88
C PHE A 206 16.57 -10.94 14.68
N TYR A 207 15.55 -10.10 14.90
CA TYR A 207 14.72 -9.57 13.83
C TYR A 207 15.53 -8.79 12.78
N PHE A 208 16.49 -7.96 13.23
CA PHE A 208 17.38 -7.22 12.34
C PHE A 208 18.26 -8.16 11.51
N LEU A 209 18.94 -9.12 12.14
CA LEU A 209 19.76 -10.12 11.45
C LEU A 209 18.94 -10.95 10.47
N PHE A 210 17.72 -11.33 10.87
CA PHE A 210 16.78 -12.05 10.02
C PHE A 210 16.46 -11.25 8.76
N MET A 211 16.11 -9.96 8.87
CA MET A 211 15.86 -9.08 7.72
C MET A 211 17.10 -8.89 6.84
N VAL A 212 18.25 -8.61 7.46
CA VAL A 212 19.53 -8.42 6.75
C VAL A 212 19.94 -9.67 5.98
N PHE A 213 19.55 -10.86 6.45
CA PHE A 213 19.77 -12.12 5.74
C PHE A 213 18.71 -12.40 4.67
N LEU A 214 17.42 -12.19 4.97
CA LEU A 214 16.30 -12.52 4.07
C LEU A 214 16.29 -11.65 2.82
N ILE A 215 16.61 -10.36 2.93
CA ILE A 215 16.57 -9.44 1.78
C ILE A 215 17.56 -9.88 0.69
N PRO A 216 18.87 -10.07 0.97
CA PRO A 216 19.81 -10.59 -0.03
C PRO A 216 19.44 -11.98 -0.52
N PHE A 217 18.94 -12.86 0.35
CA PHE A 217 18.52 -14.20 -0.02
C PHE A 217 17.40 -14.18 -1.08
N TYR A 218 16.32 -13.42 -0.82
CA TYR A 218 15.23 -13.26 -1.78
C TYR A 218 15.68 -12.51 -3.02
N TYR A 219 16.50 -11.47 -2.88
CA TYR A 219 17.03 -10.72 -4.01
C TYR A 219 17.79 -11.64 -4.97
N TYR A 220 18.69 -12.48 -4.46
CA TYR A 220 19.45 -13.42 -5.28
C TYR A 220 18.52 -14.32 -6.11
N PHE A 221 17.51 -14.91 -5.46
CA PHE A 221 16.62 -15.85 -6.12
C PHE A 221 15.71 -15.16 -7.15
N ILE A 222 15.15 -14.00 -6.80
CA ILE A 222 14.29 -13.20 -7.69
C ILE A 222 15.09 -12.69 -8.87
N ALA A 223 16.24 -12.04 -8.64
CA ALA A 223 17.09 -11.53 -9.71
C ALA A 223 17.53 -12.65 -10.66
N LEU A 224 17.96 -13.80 -10.13
CA LEU A 224 18.34 -14.95 -10.95
C LEU A 224 17.17 -15.54 -11.77
N SER A 225 15.94 -15.47 -11.25
CA SER A 225 14.75 -16.02 -11.90
C SER A 225 13.92 -14.98 -12.67
N TYR A 226 14.33 -13.72 -12.66
CA TYR A 226 13.55 -12.59 -13.14
C TYR A 226 12.98 -12.75 -14.58
N PRO A 227 13.73 -13.21 -15.60
CA PRO A 227 13.22 -13.39 -16.96
C PRO A 227 12.16 -14.49 -17.02
N ARG A 228 12.30 -15.52 -16.18
CA ARG A 228 11.28 -16.57 -16.04
C ARG A 228 10.02 -16.02 -15.38
N ILE A 229 10.18 -15.19 -14.35
CA ILE A 229 9.07 -14.52 -13.66
C ILE A 229 8.31 -13.62 -14.65
N ILE A 230 9.00 -12.80 -15.44
CA ILE A 230 8.40 -11.92 -16.45
C ILE A 230 7.75 -12.74 -17.57
N HIS A 231 8.40 -13.79 -18.06
CA HIS A 231 7.83 -14.65 -19.09
C HIS A 231 6.56 -15.37 -18.61
N TYR A 232 6.56 -15.83 -17.36
CA TYR A 232 5.37 -16.41 -16.73
C TYR A 232 4.27 -15.37 -16.49
N ALA A 233 4.63 -14.17 -16.05
CA ALA A 233 3.70 -13.04 -15.93
C ALA A 233 3.06 -12.69 -17.28
N ALA A 234 3.84 -12.70 -18.36
CA ALA A 234 3.33 -12.47 -19.70
C ALA A 234 2.44 -13.63 -20.20
N SER A 235 2.70 -14.87 -19.80
CA SER A 235 1.92 -16.03 -20.23
C SER A 235 0.53 -16.12 -19.58
N LEU A 236 0.33 -15.47 -18.43
CA LEU A 236 -1.00 -15.26 -17.82
C LEU A 236 -1.92 -14.40 -18.70
N ILE A 237 -1.35 -13.55 -19.56
CA ILE A 237 -2.09 -12.78 -20.55
C ILE A 237 -2.40 -13.70 -21.73
N ARG A 238 -3.69 -13.78 -22.08
CA ARG A 238 -4.18 -14.53 -23.24
C ARG A 238 -3.37 -14.16 -24.50
N LYS A 239 -2.76 -15.15 -25.18
CA LYS A 239 -1.79 -14.94 -26.27
C LYS A 239 -2.31 -14.05 -27.41
N ASP A 240 -3.61 -14.08 -27.69
CA ASP A 240 -4.28 -13.26 -28.69
C ASP A 240 -4.35 -11.76 -28.32
N LYS A 241 -4.23 -11.43 -27.02
CA LYS A 241 -4.27 -10.05 -26.52
C LYS A 241 -2.91 -9.47 -26.18
N GLN A 242 -1.86 -10.30 -26.08
CA GLN A 242 -0.51 -9.87 -25.74
C GLN A 242 -0.01 -8.68 -26.58
N PRO A 243 -0.10 -8.69 -27.93
CA PRO A 243 0.42 -7.57 -28.74
C PRO A 243 -0.26 -6.24 -28.38
N ARG A 244 -1.57 -6.29 -28.13
CA ARG A 244 -2.36 -5.10 -27.78
C ARG A 244 -2.05 -4.58 -26.38
N VAL A 245 -1.77 -5.47 -25.42
CA VAL A 245 -1.36 -5.08 -24.07
C VAL A 245 0.02 -4.41 -24.11
N PHE A 246 1.01 -5.01 -24.79
CA PHE A 246 2.34 -4.43 -24.92
C PHE A 246 2.34 -3.09 -25.67
N GLU A 247 1.49 -2.95 -26.69
CA GLU A 247 1.31 -1.67 -27.39
C GLU A 247 0.76 -0.58 -26.44
N LEU A 248 -0.23 -0.91 -25.61
CA LEU A 248 -0.84 0.03 -24.66
C LEU A 248 0.17 0.46 -23.58
N VAL A 249 0.91 -0.49 -23.02
CA VAL A 249 1.97 -0.23 -22.03
C VAL A 249 3.05 0.67 -22.65
N GLY A 250 3.48 0.40 -23.88
CA GLY A 250 4.44 1.24 -24.58
C GLY A 250 3.92 2.66 -24.86
N LYS A 251 2.61 2.85 -25.10
CA LYS A 251 2.00 4.18 -25.22
C LYS A 251 1.99 4.92 -23.89
N MET A 252 1.69 4.23 -22.79
CA MET A 252 1.74 4.80 -21.43
C MET A 252 3.16 5.23 -21.06
N ASP A 253 4.17 4.39 -21.30
CA ASP A 253 5.57 4.70 -21.02
C ASP A 253 6.07 5.91 -21.83
N ARG A 254 5.71 6.01 -23.12
CA ARG A 254 6.01 7.19 -23.95
C ARG A 254 5.32 8.46 -23.44
N ALA A 255 4.08 8.37 -22.98
CA ALA A 255 3.36 9.52 -22.43
C ALA A 255 3.99 10.00 -21.11
N VAL A 256 4.35 9.08 -20.22
CA VAL A 256 5.01 9.38 -18.93
C VAL A 256 6.40 9.97 -19.17
N SER A 257 7.22 9.34 -20.02
CA SER A 257 8.56 9.85 -20.34
C SER A 257 8.52 11.20 -21.06
N GLY A 258 7.54 11.43 -21.93
CA GLY A 258 7.29 12.73 -22.56
C GLY A 258 6.96 13.84 -21.55
N PHE A 259 6.10 13.54 -20.56
CA PHE A 259 5.75 14.48 -19.50
C PHE A 259 6.93 14.81 -18.58
N VAL A 260 7.70 13.81 -18.15
CA VAL A 260 8.90 14.02 -17.32
C VAL A 260 9.94 14.87 -18.06
N ARG A 261 10.19 14.58 -19.35
CA ARG A 261 11.11 15.38 -20.16
C ARG A 261 10.60 16.81 -20.36
N GLY A 262 9.30 17.00 -20.59
CA GLY A 262 8.70 18.34 -20.70
C GLY A 262 8.82 19.16 -19.42
N ARG A 263 8.66 18.53 -18.25
CA ARG A 263 8.79 19.15 -16.92
C ARG A 263 10.22 19.46 -16.48
N LEU A 264 11.23 18.82 -17.07
CA LEU A 264 12.65 19.06 -16.76
C LEU A 264 13.29 20.14 -17.64
N VAL A 265 12.63 20.52 -18.74
CA VAL A 265 13.12 21.53 -19.70
C VAL A 265 12.59 22.94 -19.37
N ILE A 266 11.58 23.05 -18.51
CA ILE A 266 10.98 24.30 -18.05
C ILE A 266 11.48 24.59 -16.64
#